data_AF-A0A2N5GSG2-F1
#
_entry.id   AF-A0A2N5GSG2-F1
#
_cell.length_a   1.000
_cell.length_b   1.000
_cell.length_c   1.000
_cell.angle_alpha   90.00
_cell.angle_beta   90.00
_cell.angle_gamma   90.00
#
_symmetry.space_group_name_H-M   'P 1'
#
loop_
_entity.id
_entity.type
_entity.pdbx_description
1 polymer ?
#
loop_
_entity_poly.entity_id
_entity_poly.type
_entity_poly.pdbx_seq_one_letter_code
_entity_poly.pdbx_strand_id
1 'polypeptide(L)' 'MIGRRTVQELNPRTGNVRTWLETLDGSGKIRQVRPQLGAVKKHYMFDESGNLTKKW' A
#
# COMPACT_ATOMS: atom_id res chain seq x y z
N MET A 1 -2.32 7.23 -13.57
CA MET A 1 -1.53 6.47 -12.56
C MET A 1 -0.10 6.40 -13.05
N ILE A 2 0.88 6.64 -12.17
CA ILE A 2 2.31 6.60 -12.56
C ILE A 2 2.92 5.21 -12.39
N GLY A 3 2.30 4.33 -11.60
CA GLY A 3 2.71 2.94 -11.48
C GLY A 3 2.58 2.38 -10.07
N ARG A 4 3.12 1.18 -9.90
CA ARG A 4 3.13 0.41 -8.66
C ARG A 4 4.56 0.21 -8.18
N ARG A 5 4.81 0.37 -6.87
CA ARG A 5 6.09 0.06 -6.24
C ARG A 5 5.93 -0.86 -5.04
N THR A 6 6.99 -1.58 -4.71
CA THR A 6 7.12 -2.34 -3.46
C THR A 6 7.74 -1.43 -2.41
N VAL A 7 7.13 -1.38 -1.22
CA VAL A 7 7.63 -0.64 -0.07
C VAL A 7 7.92 -1.60 1.05
N GLN A 8 9.04 -1.37 1.73
CA GLN A 8 9.45 -2.10 2.92
C GLN A 8 9.70 -1.10 4.05
N GLU A 9 9.18 -1.41 5.23
CA GLU A 9 9.35 -0.62 6.44
C GLU A 9 9.95 -1.52 7.53
N LEU A 10 11.14 -1.16 8.00
CA LEU A 10 11.81 -1.81 9.13
C LEU A 10 11.37 -1.14 10.42
N ASN A 11 10.91 -1.94 11.39
CA ASN A 11 10.80 -1.51 12.77
C ASN A 11 12.16 -1.70 13.47
N PRO A 12 12.90 -0.62 13.80
CA PRO A 12 14.25 -0.75 14.35
C PRO A 12 14.26 -1.30 15.78
N ARG A 13 13.14 -1.22 16.51
CA ARG A 13 13.04 -1.71 17.89
C ARG A 13 12.87 -3.24 17.95
N THR A 14 12.19 -3.83 16.98
CA THR A 14 11.89 -5.27 16.98
C THR A 14 12.56 -6.05 15.86
N GLY A 15 13.17 -5.36 14.89
CA GLY A 15 13.72 -5.97 13.67
C GLY A 15 12.68 -6.42 12.65
N ASN A 16 11.38 -6.21 12.94
CA ASN A 16 10.31 -6.67 12.04
C ASN A 16 10.26 -5.82 10.77
N VAL A 17 10.10 -6.48 9.62
CA VAL A 17 9.91 -5.80 8.33
C VAL A 17 8.47 -5.98 7.86
N ARG A 18 7.82 -4.88 7.50
CA ARG A 18 6.51 -4.86 6.85
C ARG A 18 6.71 -4.58 5.36
N THR A 19 6.07 -5.36 4.50
CA THR A 19 6.14 -5.17 3.05
C THR A 19 4.74 -4.95 2.49
N TRP A 20 4.58 -3.98 1.59
CA TRP A 20 3.34 -3.79 0.83
C TRP A 20 3.64 -3.32 -0.59
N LEU A 21 2.65 -3.46 -1.46
CA LEU A 21 2.65 -2.82 -2.77
C LEU A 21 1.74 -1.60 -2.70
N GLU A 22 2.18 -0.49 -3.28
CA GLU A 22 1.34 0.70 -3.44
C GLU A 22 1.33 1.21 -4.87
N THR A 23 0.18 1.73 -5.29
CA THR A 23 -0.02 2.34 -6.61
C THR A 23 -0.22 3.84 -6.42
N LEU A 24 0.50 4.64 -7.21
CA LEU A 24 0.47 6.10 -7.15
C LEU A 24 -0.25 6.69 -8.36
N ASP A 25 -0.93 7.82 -8.17
CA ASP A 25 -1.49 8.63 -9.25
C ASP A 25 -0.46 9.57 -9.90
N GLY A 26 -0.91 10.38 -10.87
CA GLY A 26 -0.10 11.39 -11.57
C GLY A 26 0.60 12.40 -10.66
N SER A 27 0.03 12.64 -9.48
CA SER A 27 0.51 13.60 -8.49
C SER A 27 1.29 12.95 -7.35
N GLY A 28 1.59 11.64 -7.46
CA GLY A 28 2.31 10.88 -6.44
C GLY A 28 1.46 10.49 -5.21
N LYS A 29 0.13 10.66 -5.24
CA LYS A 29 -0.77 10.24 -4.17
C LYS A 29 -1.07 8.75 -4.25
N ILE A 30 -1.16 8.09 -3.09
CA ILE A 30 -1.49 6.67 -2.99
C ILE A 30 -2.96 6.44 -3.34
N ARG A 31 -3.22 5.56 -4.32
CA ARG A 31 -4.57 5.15 -4.74
C ARG A 31 -4.90 3.70 -4.40
N GLN A 32 -3.87 2.88 -4.16
CA GLN A 32 -4.08 1.51 -3.74
C GLN A 32 -2.93 1.05 -2.83
N VAL A 33 -3.26 0.27 -1.80
CA VAL A 33 -2.30 -0.44 -0.96
C VAL A 33 -2.67 -1.92 -0.92
N ARG A 34 -1.67 -2.79 -1.05
CA ARG A 34 -1.81 -4.24 -0.90
C ARG A 34 -0.73 -4.76 0.06
N PRO A 35 -1.06 -4.96 1.35
CA PRO A 35 -0.14 -5.54 2.31
C PRO A 35 0.27 -6.97 1.92
N GLN A 36 1.53 -7.32 2.14
CA GLN A 36 2.02 -8.70 1.96
C GLN A 36 1.90 -9.47 3.29
N LEU A 37 0.66 -9.81 3.68
CA LEU A 37 0.33 -10.48 4.95
C LEU A 37 0.06 -11.99 4.75
N GLY A 38 0.99 -12.71 4.14
CA GLY A 38 0.86 -14.15 3.89
C GLY A 38 -0.09 -14.49 2.73
N ALA A 39 -0.82 -15.59 2.82
CA ALA A 39 -1.61 -16.16 1.72
C ALA A 39 -2.82 -15.30 1.30
N VAL A 40 -3.42 -14.58 2.24
CA VAL A 40 -4.62 -13.77 1.97
C VAL A 40 -4.22 -12.42 1.39
N LYS A 41 -4.62 -12.17 0.15
CA LYS A 41 -4.39 -10.89 -0.52
C LYS A 41 -5.47 -9.92 -0.07
N LYS A 42 -5.07 -8.88 0.66
CA LYS A 42 -5.94 -7.74 0.99
C LYS A 42 -5.53 -6.53 0.16
N HIS A 43 -6.50 -5.84 -0.37
CA HIS A 43 -6.36 -4.64 -1.17
C HIS A 43 -7.21 -3.53 -0.56
N TYR A 44 -6.67 -2.31 -0.60
CA TYR A 44 -7.30 -1.10 -0.11
C TYR A 44 -7.18 -0.06 -1.22
N MET A 45 -8.28 0.57 -1.60
CA MET A 45 -8.32 1.60 -2.64
C MET A 45 -8.78 2.92 -2.03
N PHE A 46 -8.19 4.01 -2.50
CA PHE A 46 -8.39 5.35 -1.97
C PHE A 46 -8.87 6.30 -3.06
N ASP A 47 -9.78 7.20 -2.71
CA ASP A 47 -10.21 8.32 -3.58
C ASP A 47 -9.12 9.39 -3.69
N GLU A 48 -9.43 10.48 -4.40
CA GLU A 48 -8.51 11.58 -4.65
C GLU A 48 -8.02 12.31 -3.40
N SER A 49 -8.86 12.34 -2.37
CA SER A 49 -8.67 12.97 -1.07
C SER A 49 -7.96 12.05 -0.06
N GLY A 50 -7.77 10.77 -0.41
CA GLY A 50 -7.13 9.77 0.46
C GLY A 50 -8.12 8.99 1.33
N ASN A 51 -9.43 9.10 1.09
CA ASN A 51 -10.43 8.31 1.82
C ASN A 51 -10.51 6.90 1.25
N LEU A 52 -10.68 5.91 2.12
CA LEU A 52 -10.87 4.51 1.71
C LEU A 52 -12.21 4.35 0.99
N THR A 53 -12.19 3.86 -0.25
CA THR A 53 -13.38 3.63 -1.06
C THR A 53 -13.70 2.16 -1.25
N LYS A 54 -12.69 1.29 -1.28
CA LYS A 54 -12.88 -0.15 -1.50
C LYS A 54 -11.86 -0.97 -0.75
N LYS A 55 -12.32 -2.12 -0.24
CA LYS A 55 -11.49 -3.15 0.39
C LYS A 55 -11.92 -4.52 -0.12
N TRP A 56 -10.96 -5.35 -0.51
CA TRP A 56 -11.20 -6.74 -0.92
C TRP A 56 -10.01 -7.63 -0.60
#